data_AF-A0A529FCQ8-F1
#
_entry.id   AF-A0A529FCQ8-F1
#
_cell.length_a   1.000
_cell.length_b   1.000
_cell.length_c   1.000
_cell.angle_alpha   90.00
_cell.angle_beta   90.00
_cell.angle_gamma   90.00
#
_symmetry.space_group_name_H-M   'P 1'
#
loop_
_entity.id
_entity.type
_entity.pdbx_description
1 polymer ?
#
loop_
_entity_poly.entity_id
_entity_poly.type
_entity_poly.pdbx_seq_one_letter_code
_entity_poly.pdbx_strand_id
1 'polypeptide(L)'
;LSYWALLWLWQFRFFNLGLSVWVFLAAFLLDDLRYYVYHRIAHRVRWVWAEHVNHHSSQHYNLSTALRQSWTGLFTFMFVLQAPLVLLGFHPAVIAFTFGFNLVWQFWIHTEAIGKMWGWFEFIFNTPSHHRVHHAP
;
A
#
# COMPACT_ATOMS: atom_id res chain seq x y z
N LEU A 1 8.06 -9.94 12.56
CA LEU A 1 9.33 -9.18 12.67
C LEU A 1 9.11 -7.67 12.51
N SER A 2 8.56 -7.23 11.38
CA SER A 2 8.30 -5.80 11.10
C SER A 2 7.51 -5.07 12.21
N TYR A 3 6.39 -5.63 12.66
CA TYR A 3 5.57 -5.00 13.72
C TYR A 3 6.35 -4.75 15.01
N TRP A 4 7.15 -5.73 15.46
CA TRP A 4 7.99 -5.59 16.65
C TRP A 4 9.10 -4.55 16.46
N ALA A 5 9.72 -4.49 15.28
CA ALA A 5 10.69 -3.46 14.95
C ALA A 5 10.08 -2.05 14.99
N LEU A 6 8.84 -1.90 14.52
CA LEU A 6 8.11 -0.63 14.57
C LEU A 6 7.68 -0.26 15.99
N LEU A 7 7.30 -1.24 16.83
CA LEU A 7 7.05 -1.01 18.26
C LEU A 7 8.31 -0.60 19.02
N TRP A 8 9.47 -1.15 18.67
CA TRP A 8 10.74 -0.69 19.20
C TRP A 8 11.03 0.75 18.76
N LEU A 9 10.86 1.06 17.48
CA LEU A 9 11.06 2.40 16.93
C LEU A 9 10.09 3.44 17.54
N TRP A 10 8.87 3.02 17.88
CA TRP A 10 7.84 3.86 18.50
C TRP A 10 8.28 4.51 19.81
N GLN A 11 9.27 3.93 20.51
CA GLN A 11 9.84 4.52 21.73
C GLN A 11 10.52 5.87 21.46
N PHE A 12 10.93 6.12 20.22
CA PHE A 12 11.64 7.32 19.77
C PHE A 12 10.75 8.33 19.02
N ARG A 13 9.43 8.16 19.07
CA ARG A 13 8.47 9.06 18.41
C ARG A 13 8.57 10.50 18.93
N PHE A 14 8.32 11.46 18.05
CA PHE A 14 8.28 12.89 18.38
C PHE A 14 6.95 13.30 19.02
N PHE A 15 5.84 12.65 18.62
CA PHE A 15 4.50 12.97 19.11
C PHE A 15 3.77 11.70 19.58
N ASN A 16 2.72 11.88 20.36
CA ASN A 16 1.76 10.83 20.68
C ASN A 16 0.37 11.29 20.22
N LEU A 17 -0.02 10.88 19.01
CA LEU A 17 -1.23 11.41 18.36
C LEU A 17 -2.53 10.81 18.94
N GLY A 18 -2.45 9.73 19.72
CA GLY A 18 -3.61 9.05 20.29
C GLY A 18 -4.39 8.25 19.25
N LEU A 19 -5.69 8.04 19.50
CA LEU A 19 -6.57 7.14 18.72
C LEU A 19 -7.83 7.85 18.20
N SER A 20 -7.78 9.17 18.00
CA SER A 20 -8.94 9.88 17.44
C SER A 20 -9.16 9.49 15.97
N VAL A 21 -10.39 9.61 15.48
CA VAL A 21 -10.73 9.29 14.08
C VAL A 21 -9.85 10.05 13.07
N TRP A 22 -9.47 11.30 13.40
CA TRP A 22 -8.60 12.12 12.55
C TRP A 22 -7.19 11.52 12.40
N VAL A 23 -6.69 10.83 13.42
CA VAL A 23 -5.41 10.10 13.35
C VAL A 23 -5.53 8.93 12.37
N PHE A 24 -6.63 8.18 12.39
CA PHE A 24 -6.84 7.09 11.44
C PHE A 24 -6.97 7.59 10.00
N LEU A 25 -7.69 8.70 9.79
CA LEU A 25 -7.82 9.31 8.47
C LEU A 25 -6.47 9.81 7.95
N ALA A 26 -5.70 10.53 8.77
CA ALA A 26 -4.37 10.99 8.40
C ALA A 26 -3.41 9.82 8.15
N ALA A 27 -3.44 8.78 9.01
CA ALA A 27 -2.65 7.57 8.82
C ALA A 27 -2.99 6.86 7.52
N PHE A 28 -4.26 6.75 7.15
CA PHE A 28 -4.69 6.13 5.90
C PHE A 28 -4.16 6.90 4.68
N LEU A 29 -4.28 8.24 4.66
CA LEU A 29 -3.78 9.06 3.55
C LEU A 29 -2.26 8.99 3.41
N LEU A 30 -1.54 9.02 4.53
CA LEU A 30 -0.08 8.88 4.54
C LEU A 30 0.35 7.45 4.15
N ASP A 31 -0.43 6.44 4.55
CA ASP A 31 -0.15 5.05 4.17
C ASP A 31 -0.39 4.81 2.67
N ASP A 32 -1.38 5.47 2.08
CA ASP A 32 -1.62 5.44 0.63
C ASP A 32 -0.45 6.09 -0.15
N LEU A 33 0.05 7.24 0.32
CA LEU A 33 1.26 7.85 -0.22
C LEU A 33 2.49 6.95 -0.04
N ARG A 34 2.63 6.32 1.13
CA ARG A 34 3.69 5.35 1.39
C ARG A 34 3.60 4.17 0.43
N TYR A 35 2.38 3.67 0.18
CA TYR A 35 2.14 2.57 -0.76
C TYR A 35 2.53 2.97 -2.17
N TYR A 36 2.20 4.18 -2.61
CA TYR A 36 2.67 4.70 -3.90
C TYR A 36 4.20 4.66 -4.03
N VAL A 37 4.92 5.11 -3.00
CA VAL A 37 6.40 5.07 -2.99
C VAL A 37 6.90 3.63 -3.07
N TYR A 38 6.36 2.74 -2.24
CA TYR A 38 6.65 1.31 -2.27
C TYR A 38 6.45 0.73 -3.68
N HIS A 39 5.28 0.97 -4.26
CA HIS A 39 4.88 0.38 -5.53
C HIS A 39 5.76 0.89 -6.67
N ARG A 40 6.07 2.19 -6.68
CA ARG A 40 7.05 2.77 -7.61
C ARG A 40 8.44 2.14 -7.49
N ILE A 41 8.90 1.85 -6.27
CA ILE A 41 10.19 1.17 -6.05
C ILE A 41 10.11 -0.28 -6.57
N ALA A 42 9.01 -0.99 -6.34
CA ALA A 42 8.79 -2.35 -6.83
C ALA A 42 8.89 -2.43 -8.35
N HIS A 43 8.44 -1.41 -9.08
CA HIS A 43 8.57 -1.32 -10.54
C HIS A 43 9.93 -0.83 -11.05
N ARG A 44 10.83 -0.38 -10.16
CA ARG A 44 12.14 0.20 -10.54
C ARG A 44 13.34 -0.58 -10.03
N VAL A 45 13.19 -1.39 -8.98
CA VAL A 45 14.29 -2.09 -8.31
C VAL A 45 14.02 -3.58 -8.35
N ARG A 46 14.91 -4.36 -8.99
CA ARG A 46 14.75 -5.82 -9.20
C ARG A 46 14.55 -6.61 -7.90
N TRP A 47 15.19 -6.17 -6.81
CA TRP A 47 15.03 -6.80 -5.49
C TRP A 47 13.60 -6.68 -4.98
N VAL A 48 12.99 -5.51 -5.13
CA VAL A 48 11.62 -5.23 -4.67
C VAL A 48 10.61 -5.77 -5.69
N TRP A 49 10.92 -5.74 -6.99
CA TRP A 49 10.14 -6.41 -8.03
C TRP A 49 9.92 -7.90 -7.74
N ALA A 50 10.88 -8.59 -7.11
CA ALA A 50 10.73 -9.99 -6.75
C ALA A 50 9.55 -10.26 -5.81
N GLU A 51 9.09 -9.26 -5.04
CA GLU A 51 7.86 -9.38 -4.22
C GLU A 51 6.58 -9.07 -4.99
N HIS A 52 6.70 -8.40 -6.12
CA HIS A 52 5.58 -7.83 -6.85
C HIS A 52 5.30 -8.53 -8.18
N VAL A 53 6.27 -9.25 -8.77
CA VAL A 53 6.12 -9.94 -10.05
C VAL A 53 4.96 -10.95 -10.06
N ASN A 54 4.70 -11.63 -8.95
CA ASN A 54 3.58 -12.58 -8.83
C ASN A 54 2.21 -11.93 -9.06
N HIS A 55 2.11 -10.65 -8.71
CA HIS A 55 0.93 -9.82 -8.91
C HIS A 55 0.71 -9.51 -10.39
N HIS A 56 1.79 -9.22 -11.12
CA HIS A 56 1.78 -8.91 -12.56
C HIS A 56 1.85 -10.12 -13.49
N SER A 57 2.06 -11.34 -12.97
CA SER A 57 2.27 -12.52 -13.81
C SER A 57 1.00 -13.13 -14.41
N SER A 58 -0.19 -12.70 -13.94
CA SER A 58 -1.45 -13.26 -14.41
C SER A 58 -1.73 -12.87 -15.86
N GLN A 59 -2.11 -13.86 -16.68
CA GLN A 59 -2.60 -13.63 -18.05
C GLN A 59 -4.07 -13.19 -18.08
N HIS A 60 -4.77 -13.28 -16.95
CA HIS A 60 -6.16 -12.85 -16.80
C HIS A 60 -6.25 -11.79 -15.71
N TYR A 61 -6.75 -10.60 -16.06
CA TYR A 61 -6.90 -9.50 -15.13
C TYR A 61 -8.29 -9.50 -14.49
N ASN A 62 -8.37 -9.77 -13.19
CA ASN A 62 -9.62 -9.73 -12.43
C ASN A 62 -9.33 -9.55 -10.93
N LEU A 63 -10.36 -9.57 -10.08
CA LEU A 63 -10.23 -9.30 -8.65
C LEU A 63 -9.27 -10.27 -7.94
N SER A 64 -9.11 -11.50 -8.44
CA SER A 64 -8.16 -12.45 -7.85
C SER A 64 -6.70 -12.03 -8.08
N THR A 65 -6.40 -11.20 -9.08
CA THR A 65 -5.07 -10.62 -9.31
C THR A 65 -4.60 -9.83 -8.08
N ALA A 66 -5.50 -9.11 -7.40
CA ALA A 66 -5.21 -8.38 -6.16
C ALA A 66 -4.66 -9.29 -5.05
N LEU A 67 -5.11 -10.55 -5.01
CA LEU A 67 -4.76 -11.51 -3.96
C LEU A 67 -3.45 -12.26 -4.24
N ARG A 68 -2.82 -12.05 -5.40
CA ARG A 68 -1.56 -12.71 -5.79
C ARG A 68 -0.35 -12.06 -5.12
N GLN A 69 -0.26 -12.21 -3.81
CA GLN A 69 0.85 -11.72 -3.00
C GLN A 69 1.99 -12.74 -2.94
N SER A 70 3.24 -12.26 -2.92
CA SER A 70 4.42 -13.12 -2.79
C SER A 70 4.87 -13.25 -1.34
N TRP A 71 5.50 -14.37 -1.00
CA TRP A 71 6.20 -14.56 0.27
C TRP A 71 7.58 -13.89 0.30
N THR A 72 8.13 -13.51 -0.86
CA THR A 72 9.45 -12.84 -0.98
C THR A 72 9.46 -11.45 -0.37
N GLY A 73 8.29 -10.84 -0.12
CA GLY A 73 8.19 -9.55 0.57
C GLY A 73 8.70 -9.58 2.03
N LEU A 74 8.86 -10.77 2.61
CA LEU A 74 9.50 -10.93 3.92
C LEU A 74 10.98 -10.50 3.91
N PHE A 75 11.62 -10.42 2.73
CA PHE A 75 13.05 -10.14 2.56
C PHE A 75 13.33 -8.77 1.94
N THR A 76 12.31 -8.02 1.50
CA THR A 76 12.52 -6.70 0.89
C THR A 76 12.74 -5.60 1.92
N PHE A 77 12.39 -5.86 3.18
CA PHE A 77 12.46 -4.91 4.30
C PHE A 77 11.68 -3.61 4.06
N MET A 78 10.76 -3.58 3.09
CA MET A 78 10.02 -2.36 2.71
C MET A 78 9.10 -1.81 3.81
N PHE A 79 8.90 -2.56 4.91
CA PHE A 79 8.27 -2.03 6.13
C PHE A 79 9.01 -0.80 6.69
N VAL A 80 10.30 -0.59 6.36
CA VAL A 80 11.06 0.62 6.73
C VAL A 80 10.39 1.91 6.24
N LEU A 81 9.59 1.85 5.17
CA LEU A 81 8.82 3.00 4.71
C LEU A 81 7.71 3.44 5.68
N GLN A 82 7.35 2.60 6.66
CA GLN A 82 6.41 2.95 7.75
C GLN A 82 7.11 3.69 8.90
N ALA A 83 8.44 3.68 8.95
CA ALA A 83 9.21 4.32 10.02
C ALA A 83 8.92 5.82 10.20
N PRO A 84 8.78 6.64 9.13
CA PRO A 84 8.44 8.06 9.29
C PRO A 84 7.09 8.27 9.99
N LEU A 85 6.08 7.44 9.72
CA LEU A 85 4.76 7.54 10.38
C LEU A 85 4.88 7.18 11.87
N VAL A 86 5.63 6.14 12.20
CA VAL A 86 5.90 5.75 13.59
C VAL A 86 6.60 6.88 14.34
N LEU A 87 7.67 7.45 13.76
CA LEU A 87 8.40 8.55 14.38
C LEU A 87 7.56 9.82 14.51
N LEU A 88 6.64 10.08 13.57
CA LEU A 88 5.70 11.19 13.62
C LEU A 88 4.61 11.01 14.70
N GLY A 89 4.47 9.82 15.30
CA GLY A 89 3.52 9.60 16.39
C GLY A 89 2.23 8.86 16.00
N PHE A 90 2.23 8.13 14.89
CA PHE A 90 1.20 7.12 14.61
C PHE A 90 1.55 5.78 15.26
N HIS A 91 0.72 5.31 16.19
CA HIS A 91 0.98 4.04 16.88
C HIS A 91 1.05 2.89 15.87
N PRO A 92 2.00 1.94 15.98
CA PRO A 92 2.15 0.84 15.02
C PRO A 92 0.87 0.02 14.77
N ALA A 93 0.00 -0.11 15.78
CA ALA A 93 -1.31 -0.75 15.63
C ALA A 93 -2.27 0.04 14.72
N VAL A 94 -2.24 1.38 14.77
CA VAL A 94 -3.01 2.25 13.85
C VAL A 94 -2.51 2.05 12.42
N ILE A 95 -1.19 2.06 12.22
CA ILE A 95 -0.57 1.83 10.90
C ILE A 95 -0.93 0.44 10.37
N ALA A 96 -0.87 -0.59 11.20
CA ALA A 96 -1.25 -1.96 10.80
C ALA A 96 -2.72 -2.04 10.39
N PHE A 97 -3.61 -1.36 11.14
CA PHE A 97 -5.03 -1.28 10.81
C PHE A 97 -5.26 -0.54 9.49
N THR A 98 -4.70 0.65 9.30
CA THR A 98 -4.88 1.44 8.08
C THR A 98 -4.24 0.79 6.87
N PHE A 99 -3.13 0.06 7.06
CA PHE A 99 -2.52 -0.76 6.00
C PHE A 99 -3.47 -1.86 5.54
N GLY A 100 -4.10 -2.60 6.46
CA GLY A 100 -5.11 -3.59 6.12
C GLY A 100 -6.29 -2.97 5.36
N PHE A 101 -6.77 -1.81 5.81
CA PHE A 101 -7.81 -1.07 5.11
C PHE A 101 -7.38 -0.58 3.72
N ASN A 102 -6.12 -0.14 3.58
CA ASN A 102 -5.54 0.28 2.30
C ASN A 102 -5.45 -0.88 1.31
N LEU A 103 -5.10 -2.09 1.74
CA LEU A 103 -5.14 -3.28 0.87
C LEU A 103 -6.55 -3.55 0.35
N VAL A 104 -7.58 -3.39 1.18
CA VAL A 104 -8.99 -3.52 0.75
C VAL A 104 -9.37 -2.39 -0.19
N TRP A 105 -8.96 -1.16 0.09
CA TRP A 105 -9.19 -0.01 -0.78
C TRP A 105 -8.59 -0.21 -2.19
N GLN A 106 -7.48 -0.91 -2.30
CA GLN A 106 -6.85 -1.22 -3.59
C GLN A 106 -7.41 -2.47 -4.28
N PHE A 107 -8.24 -3.27 -3.60
CA PHE A 107 -8.76 -4.50 -4.17
C PHE A 107 -9.67 -4.22 -5.37
N TRP A 108 -10.63 -3.30 -5.23
CA TRP A 108 -11.72 -3.10 -6.19
C TRP A 108 -11.26 -2.57 -7.56
N ILE A 109 -10.09 -1.92 -7.63
CA ILE A 109 -9.53 -1.44 -8.91
C ILE A 109 -9.06 -2.58 -9.83
N HIS A 110 -8.98 -3.82 -9.33
CA HIS A 110 -8.60 -5.00 -10.12
C HIS A 110 -9.78 -5.59 -10.89
N THR A 111 -10.41 -4.82 -11.74
CA THR A 111 -11.58 -5.28 -12.49
C THR A 111 -11.64 -4.73 -13.91
N GLU A 112 -12.19 -5.53 -14.81
CA GLU A 112 -12.54 -5.13 -16.17
C GLU A 112 -14.01 -4.67 -16.28
N ALA A 113 -14.83 -4.91 -15.25
CA ALA A 113 -16.25 -4.57 -15.27
C ALA A 113 -16.52 -3.05 -15.30
N ILE A 114 -15.54 -2.24 -14.87
CA ILE A 114 -15.63 -0.79 -14.88
C ILE A 114 -14.71 -0.26 -15.98
N GLY A 115 -15.30 0.23 -17.08
CA GLY A 115 -14.57 0.75 -18.24
C GLY A 115 -13.73 1.99 -17.92
N LYS A 116 -14.37 3.15 -17.81
CA LYS A 116 -13.75 4.40 -17.35
C LYS A 116 -14.65 5.08 -16.34
N MET A 117 -14.04 5.76 -15.39
CA MET A 117 -14.74 6.63 -14.45
C MET A 117 -14.85 8.04 -15.02
N TRP A 118 -15.56 8.93 -14.31
CA TRP A 118 -15.69 10.32 -14.73
C TRP A 118 -14.31 11.00 -14.75
N GLY A 119 -14.07 11.87 -15.74
CA GLY A 119 -12.71 12.37 -16.03
C GLY A 119 -12.01 13.05 -14.85
N TRP A 120 -12.74 13.81 -14.02
CA TRP A 120 -12.15 14.43 -12.81
C TRP A 120 -11.75 13.39 -11.76
N PHE A 121 -12.48 12.28 -11.66
CA PHE A 121 -12.18 11.21 -10.72
C PHE A 121 -10.94 10.45 -11.18
N GLU A 122 -10.84 10.17 -12.49
CA GLU A 122 -9.64 9.59 -13.07
C GLU A 122 -8.41 10.50 -12.95
N PHE A 123 -8.59 11.82 -13.03
CA PHE A 123 -7.48 12.75 -12.86
C PHE A 123 -6.84 12.69 -11.46
N ILE A 124 -7.64 12.40 -10.43
CA ILE A 124 -7.19 12.44 -9.02
C ILE A 124 -6.86 11.05 -8.49
N PHE A 125 -7.66 10.04 -8.82
CA PHE A 125 -7.60 8.72 -8.19
C PHE A 125 -7.07 7.64 -9.14
N ASN A 126 -6.41 6.64 -8.55
CA ASN A 126 -6.18 5.38 -9.26
C ASN A 126 -7.54 4.69 -9.46
N THR A 127 -7.83 4.30 -10.70
CA THR A 127 -9.14 3.74 -11.08
C THR A 127 -8.91 2.38 -11.76
N PRO A 128 -9.97 1.59 -11.97
CA PRO A 128 -9.85 0.34 -12.71
C PRO A 128 -9.23 0.52 -14.10
N SER A 129 -9.48 1.65 -14.78
CA SER A 129 -8.90 1.91 -16.10
C SER A 129 -7.40 2.14 -16.05
N HIS A 130 -6.91 2.95 -15.11
CA HIS A 130 -5.47 3.16 -14.89
C HIS A 130 -4.76 1.88 -14.49
N HIS A 131 -5.37 1.13 -13.57
CA HIS A 131 -4.74 -0.07 -13.03
C HIS A 131 -4.70 -1.20 -14.07
N ARG A 132 -5.65 -1.27 -15.01
CA ARG A 132 -5.52 -2.17 -16.17
C ARG A 132 -4.35 -1.83 -17.07
N VAL A 133 -4.17 -0.55 -17.40
CA VAL A 133 -3.01 -0.11 -18.21
C VAL A 133 -1.71 -0.46 -17.50
N HIS A 134 -1.68 -0.28 -16.18
CA HIS A 134 -0.55 -0.64 -15.35
C HIS A 134 -0.20 -2.14 -15.37
N HIS A 135 -1.21 -3.01 -15.43
CA HIS A 135 -1.03 -4.46 -15.52
C HIS A 135 -0.90 -5.01 -16.93
N ALA A 136 -1.05 -4.16 -17.96
CA ALA A 136 -0.93 -4.58 -19.34
C ALA A 136 0.50 -5.13 -19.62
N PRO A 137 0.62 -6.23 -20.39
CA PRO A 137 1.92 -6.80 -20.78
C PRO A 137 2.84 -5.81 -21.52
#